data_AF-A0A7L4F2X2-F1
#
_entry.id   AF-A0A7L4F2X2-F1
#
_cell.length_a   1.000
_cell.length_b   1.000
_cell.length_c   1.000
_cell.angle_alpha   90.00
_cell.angle_beta   90.00
_cell.angle_gamma   90.00
#
_symmetry.space_group_name_H-M   'P 1'
#
loop_
_entity.id
_entity.type
_entity.pdbx_description
1 polymer ?
#
loop_
_entity_poly.entity_id
_entity_poly.type
_entity_poly.pdbx_seq_one_letter_code
_entity_poly.pdbx_strand_id
1 'polypeptide(L)'
;VRLKMLYAATRATVKKEFGGGHIKDEMFGTVKEDVSLSGYQKHVSSCSAPAPLTAAEQELQQIRINEVKTEISVESKHQTLQGLAFPLQPDAQQAIQALKQKKINYIQLKLDLERETIDLVHTSPTEITDLPKRIPQDSARYHFFLYKHSHEGDYLESVVFIYSMPGYKCSIKERMLYSSCKSRLLDTVEQEFCLEIAKKIEIDDGAELTAEFLYEEVHPKQHAFKQAFAKPKGPVGKRGHKRLIKGPGENGEDS
;
A
#
# COMPACT_ATOMS: atom_id res chain seq x y z
N VAL A 1 -0.36 45.15 -40.21
CA VAL A 1 -0.66 43.72 -39.94
C VAL A 1 0.34 42.77 -40.61
N ARG A 2 0.58 42.90 -41.92
CA ARG A 2 1.51 42.03 -42.69
C ARG A 2 2.87 41.76 -42.02
N LEU A 3 3.60 42.79 -41.59
CA LEU A 3 4.91 42.62 -40.95
C LEU A 3 4.82 41.95 -39.56
N LYS A 4 3.84 42.34 -38.73
CA LYS A 4 3.62 41.72 -37.41
C LYS A 4 3.39 40.21 -37.54
N MET A 5 2.59 39.80 -38.53
CA MET A 5 2.34 38.39 -38.82
C MET A 5 3.62 37.68 -39.27
N LEU A 6 4.38 38.26 -40.20
CA LEU A 6 5.62 37.65 -40.70
C LEU A 6 6.62 37.40 -39.58
N TYR A 7 6.90 38.40 -38.73
CA TYR A 7 7.84 38.27 -37.61
C TYR A 7 7.35 37.33 -36.52
N ALA A 8 6.05 37.34 -36.21
CA ALA A 8 5.48 36.41 -35.23
C ALA A 8 5.51 34.96 -35.73
N ALA A 9 5.20 34.73 -37.01
CA ALA A 9 5.15 33.39 -37.61
C ALA A 9 6.55 32.75 -37.77
N THR A 10 7.60 33.55 -38.05
CA THR A 10 8.96 33.02 -38.24
C THR A 10 9.77 32.91 -36.96
N ARG A 11 9.33 33.53 -35.84
CA ARG A 11 10.02 33.53 -34.54
C ARG A 11 10.46 32.14 -34.06
N ALA A 12 9.58 31.15 -34.13
CA ALA A 12 9.90 29.79 -33.67
C ALA A 12 10.98 29.12 -34.54
N THR A 13 10.95 29.35 -35.86
CA THR A 13 11.96 28.83 -36.79
C THR A 13 13.32 29.43 -36.49
N VAL A 14 13.40 30.75 -36.31
CA VAL A 14 14.65 31.44 -35.96
C VAL A 14 15.25 30.92 -34.66
N LYS A 15 14.43 30.70 -33.62
CA LYS A 15 14.91 30.13 -32.35
C LYS A 15 15.46 28.71 -32.50
N LYS A 16 14.81 27.90 -33.33
CA LYS A 16 15.25 26.53 -33.60
C LYS A 16 16.58 26.51 -34.34
N GLU A 17 16.70 27.33 -35.40
CA GLU A 17 17.94 27.45 -36.19
C GLU A 17 19.10 28.04 -35.37
N PHE A 18 18.82 28.96 -34.43
CA PHE A 18 19.83 29.50 -33.52
C PHE A 18 20.29 28.51 -32.44
N GLY A 19 19.43 27.55 -32.08
CA GLY A 19 19.67 26.55 -31.04
C GLY A 19 19.13 26.98 -29.68
N GLY A 20 17.98 26.41 -29.30
CA GLY A 20 17.24 26.78 -28.08
C GLY A 20 18.01 26.61 -26.76
N GLY A 21 19.06 25.79 -26.72
CA GLY A 21 19.92 25.65 -25.54
C GLY A 21 20.76 26.89 -25.20
N HIS A 22 20.95 27.81 -26.14
CA HIS A 22 21.70 29.06 -25.93
C HIS A 22 20.79 30.24 -25.54
N ILE A 23 19.47 30.08 -25.61
CA ILE A 23 18.50 31.15 -25.33
C ILE A 23 17.92 30.88 -23.94
N LYS A 24 18.37 31.65 -22.94
CA LYS A 24 17.87 31.53 -21.55
C LYS A 24 16.54 32.24 -21.36
N ASP A 25 16.47 33.50 -21.80
CA ASP A 25 15.33 34.39 -21.57
C ASP A 25 14.77 34.88 -22.91
N GLU A 26 13.45 34.97 -23.01
CA GLU A 26 12.76 35.36 -24.22
C GLU A 26 11.72 36.45 -23.92
N MET A 27 12.01 37.67 -24.35
CA MET A 27 11.15 38.82 -24.13
C MET A 27 10.41 39.24 -25.39
N PHE A 28 9.17 39.70 -25.21
CA PHE A 28 8.38 40.33 -26.26
C PHE A 28 8.11 41.79 -25.86
N GLY A 29 8.60 42.73 -26.66
CA GLY A 29 8.43 44.16 -26.43
C GLY A 29 7.69 44.85 -27.57
N THR A 30 6.84 45.80 -27.22
CA THR A 30 6.11 46.64 -28.17
C THR A 30 6.55 48.10 -28.12
N VAL A 31 7.12 48.54 -26.98
CA VAL A 31 7.73 49.86 -26.80
C VAL A 31 9.22 49.73 -26.46
N LYS A 32 9.98 50.83 -26.62
CA LYS A 32 11.43 50.83 -26.34
C LYS A 32 11.76 50.51 -24.88
N GLU A 33 10.88 50.88 -23.96
CA GLU A 33 11.05 50.62 -22.54
C GLU A 33 11.05 49.12 -22.22
N ASP A 34 10.25 48.32 -22.94
CA ASP A 34 10.16 46.86 -22.77
C ASP A 34 11.48 46.15 -23.07
N VAL A 35 12.23 46.64 -24.07
CA VAL A 35 13.50 46.05 -24.54
C VAL A 35 14.74 46.78 -24.02
N SER A 36 14.57 47.74 -23.11
CA SER A 36 15.67 48.44 -22.45
C SER A 36 16.28 47.58 -21.33
N LEU A 37 17.46 47.95 -20.83
CA LEU A 37 18.09 47.26 -19.69
C LEU A 37 17.18 47.23 -18.46
N SER A 38 16.46 48.33 -18.19
CA SER A 38 15.51 48.41 -17.09
C SER A 38 14.27 47.55 -17.36
N GLY A 39 13.82 47.44 -18.61
CA GLY A 39 12.77 46.51 -19.04
C GLY A 39 13.16 45.05 -18.81
N TYR A 40 14.39 44.67 -19.16
CA TYR A 40 14.94 43.34 -18.91
C TYR A 40 15.00 43.01 -17.42
N GLN A 41 15.47 43.94 -16.58
CA GLN A 41 15.46 43.75 -15.12
C GLN A 41 14.06 43.52 -14.56
N LYS A 42 13.05 44.27 -15.05
CA LYS A 42 11.65 44.06 -14.67
C LYS A 42 11.13 42.69 -15.10
N HIS A 43 11.50 42.21 -16.28
CA HIS A 43 11.13 40.87 -16.75
C HIS A 43 11.67 39.77 -15.83
N VAL A 44 12.96 39.84 -15.48
CA VAL A 44 13.58 38.87 -14.55
C VAL A 44 12.86 38.88 -13.20
N SER A 45 12.59 40.06 -12.63
CA SER A 45 11.84 40.19 -11.38
C SER A 45 10.43 39.61 -11.48
N SER A 46 9.73 39.84 -12.60
CA SER A 46 8.39 39.28 -12.85
C SER A 46 8.39 37.76 -12.99
N CYS A 47 9.41 37.17 -13.59
CA CYS A 47 9.56 35.71 -13.68
C CYS A 47 9.85 35.06 -12.32
N SER A 48 10.51 35.80 -11.41
CA SER A 48 10.75 35.36 -10.03
C SER A 48 9.58 35.62 -9.07
N ALA A 49 8.59 36.42 -9.49
CA ALA A 49 7.42 36.73 -8.68
C ALA A 49 6.53 35.48 -8.54
N PRO A 50 5.79 35.34 -7.42
CA PRO A 50 4.87 34.23 -7.25
C PRO A 50 3.82 34.24 -8.37
N ALA A 51 3.59 33.07 -8.97
CA ALA A 51 2.56 32.92 -9.99
C ALA A 51 1.19 33.31 -9.41
N PRO A 52 0.35 34.02 -10.18
CA PRO A 52 -1.00 34.31 -9.74
C PRO A 52 -1.79 33.01 -9.66
N LEU A 53 -2.13 32.60 -8.44
CA LEU A 53 -2.96 31.43 -8.18
C LEU A 53 -4.42 31.85 -8.03
N THR A 54 -5.32 31.05 -8.58
CA THR A 54 -6.75 31.13 -8.30
C THR A 54 -7.03 30.72 -6.84
N ALA A 55 -8.18 31.14 -6.30
CA ALA A 55 -8.57 30.76 -4.94
C ALA A 55 -8.58 29.23 -4.73
N ALA A 56 -9.08 28.48 -5.72
CA ALA A 56 -9.10 27.01 -5.69
C ALA A 56 -7.69 26.38 -5.69
N GLU A 57 -6.73 26.96 -6.43
CA GLU A 57 -5.34 26.46 -6.42
C GLU A 57 -4.64 26.75 -5.09
N GLN A 58 -4.93 27.90 -4.46
CA GLN A 58 -4.43 28.22 -3.13
C GLN A 58 -4.97 27.24 -2.08
N GLU A 59 -6.27 26.90 -2.15
CA GLU A 59 -6.88 25.89 -1.28
C GLU A 59 -6.24 24.51 -1.47
N LEU A 60 -6.06 24.06 -2.72
CA LEU A 60 -5.39 22.79 -3.02
C LEU A 60 -3.94 22.76 -2.53
N GLN A 61 -3.20 23.86 -2.67
CA GLN A 61 -1.84 23.97 -2.14
C GLN A 61 -1.83 23.88 -0.62
N GLN A 62 -2.80 24.51 0.05
CA GLN A 62 -2.94 24.44 1.51
C GLN A 62 -3.26 23.02 1.99
N ILE A 63 -4.15 22.30 1.28
CA ILE A 63 -4.47 20.90 1.54
C ILE A 63 -3.19 20.05 1.44
N ARG A 64 -2.45 20.18 0.34
CA ARG A 64 -1.20 19.41 0.12
C ARG A 64 -0.17 19.66 1.23
N ILE A 65 0.01 20.90 1.66
CA ILE A 65 0.94 21.24 2.75
C ILE A 65 0.49 20.60 4.08
N ASN A 66 -0.82 20.59 4.34
CA ASN A 66 -1.37 19.98 5.55
C ASN A 66 -1.27 18.44 5.51
N GLU A 67 -1.51 17.82 4.36
CA GLU A 67 -1.37 16.36 4.16
C GLU A 67 0.06 15.89 4.45
N VAL A 68 1.09 16.58 3.92
CA VAL A 68 2.50 16.26 4.19
C VAL A 68 2.81 16.32 5.69
N LYS A 69 2.21 17.25 6.44
CA LYS A 69 2.37 17.31 7.90
C LYS A 69 1.71 16.13 8.61
N THR A 70 0.57 15.65 8.10
CA THR A 70 -0.10 14.47 8.67
C THR A 70 0.66 13.17 8.40
N GLU A 71 1.38 13.04 7.28
CA GLU A 71 2.19 11.85 6.98
C GLU A 71 3.38 11.65 7.95
N ILE A 72 3.88 12.73 8.57
CA ILE A 72 5.02 12.69 9.51
C ILE A 72 4.54 12.53 10.98
N SER A 73 3.23 12.38 11.20
CA SER A 73 2.71 12.18 12.55
C SER A 73 2.93 10.74 13.05
N VAL A 74 3.47 10.61 14.26
CA VAL A 74 3.69 9.33 14.97
C VAL A 74 2.38 8.76 15.53
N GLU A 75 1.27 9.48 15.41
CA GLU A 75 -0.04 9.09 15.92
C GLU A 75 -0.79 8.17 14.93
N SER A 76 -0.46 6.87 14.95
CA SER A 76 -1.11 5.84 14.12
C SER A 76 -2.57 5.54 14.51
N LYS A 77 -3.04 6.05 15.66
CA LYS A 77 -4.36 5.72 16.24
C LYS A 77 -5.55 6.20 15.41
N HIS A 78 -5.37 7.21 14.56
CA HIS A 78 -6.45 7.78 13.75
C HIS A 78 -6.64 7.10 12.37
N GLN A 79 -5.71 6.24 11.93
CA GLN A 79 -5.79 5.64 10.58
C GLN A 79 -6.81 4.50 10.47
N THR A 80 -7.17 3.86 11.58
CA THR A 80 -8.20 2.81 11.63
C THR A 80 -9.33 3.24 12.53
N LEU A 81 -10.58 3.13 12.07
CA LEU A 81 -11.75 3.29 12.94
C LEU A 81 -11.59 2.38 14.16
N GLN A 82 -11.89 2.90 15.35
CA GLN A 82 -11.81 2.11 16.58
C GLN A 82 -12.71 0.88 16.44
N GLY A 83 -12.12 -0.32 16.49
CA GLY A 83 -12.86 -1.57 16.29
C GLY A 83 -13.96 -1.75 17.34
N LEU A 84 -15.04 -2.44 16.96
CA LEU A 84 -16.17 -2.75 17.82
C LEU A 84 -15.82 -3.90 18.77
N ALA A 85 -16.12 -3.75 20.06
CA ALA A 85 -15.79 -4.74 21.08
C ALA A 85 -17.05 -5.52 21.48
N PHE A 86 -17.27 -6.67 20.86
CA PHE A 86 -18.29 -7.62 21.29
C PHE A 86 -17.71 -8.51 22.39
N PRO A 87 -18.40 -8.68 23.54
CA PRO A 87 -17.93 -9.56 24.59
C PRO A 87 -17.91 -11.02 24.14
N LEU A 88 -16.84 -11.74 24.48
CA LEU A 88 -16.76 -13.18 24.29
C LEU A 88 -17.58 -13.89 25.35
N GLN A 89 -18.41 -14.85 24.93
CA GLN A 89 -19.11 -15.73 25.87
C GLN A 89 -18.11 -16.63 26.63
N PRO A 90 -18.45 -17.05 27.86
CA PRO A 90 -17.58 -17.90 28.69
C PRO A 90 -17.11 -19.18 27.98
N ASP A 91 -17.97 -19.82 27.19
CA ASP A 91 -17.63 -21.04 26.45
C ASP A 91 -16.54 -20.79 25.40
N ALA A 92 -16.59 -19.63 24.72
CA ALA A 92 -15.58 -19.23 23.75
C ALA A 92 -14.24 -18.94 24.45
N GLN A 93 -14.27 -18.27 25.60
CA GLN A 93 -13.07 -17.99 26.41
C GLN A 93 -12.40 -19.29 26.88
N GLN A 94 -13.18 -20.27 27.35
CA GLN A 94 -12.67 -21.58 27.75
C GLN A 94 -12.06 -22.34 26.57
N ALA A 95 -12.69 -22.27 25.39
CA ALA A 95 -12.13 -22.88 24.18
C ALA A 95 -10.77 -22.26 23.80
N ILE A 96 -10.64 -20.93 23.85
CA ILE A 96 -9.37 -20.23 23.56
C ILE A 96 -8.28 -20.66 24.56
N GLN A 97 -8.61 -20.79 25.85
CA GLN A 97 -7.68 -21.31 26.86
C GLN A 97 -7.29 -22.78 26.59
N ALA A 98 -8.24 -23.61 26.17
CA ALA A 98 -7.97 -25.00 25.80
C ALA A 98 -7.07 -25.12 24.56
N LEU A 99 -7.24 -24.22 23.58
CA LEU A 99 -6.37 -24.13 22.40
C LEU A 99 -4.97 -23.67 22.77
N LYS A 100 -4.82 -22.71 23.68
CA LYS A 100 -3.52 -22.29 24.23
C LYS A 100 -2.77 -23.45 24.88
N GLN A 101 -3.50 -24.30 25.61
CA GLN A 101 -2.97 -25.52 26.23
C GLN A 101 -2.80 -26.67 25.21
N LYS A 102 -3.09 -26.43 23.92
CA LYS A 102 -3.02 -27.39 22.82
C LYS A 102 -3.86 -28.66 23.05
N LYS A 103 -4.91 -28.57 23.88
CA LYS A 103 -5.86 -29.66 24.14
C LYS A 103 -6.85 -29.85 23.00
N ILE A 104 -7.16 -28.76 22.31
CA ILE A 104 -7.96 -28.75 21.09
C ILE A 104 -7.10 -28.17 19.95
N ASN A 105 -7.43 -28.53 18.71
CA ASN A 105 -6.72 -28.05 17.53
C ASN A 105 -7.53 -27.05 16.70
N TYR A 106 -8.81 -26.84 17.01
CA TYR A 106 -9.69 -26.01 16.21
C TYR A 106 -10.81 -25.38 17.04
N ILE A 107 -11.13 -24.12 16.74
CA ILE A 107 -12.26 -23.37 17.29
C ILE A 107 -12.96 -22.68 16.13
N GLN A 108 -14.28 -22.76 16.08
CA GLN A 108 -15.11 -21.90 15.25
C GLN A 108 -15.97 -20.98 16.11
N LEU A 109 -15.91 -19.67 15.84
CA LEU A 109 -16.72 -18.64 16.49
C LEU A 109 -17.69 -18.00 15.50
N LYS A 110 -18.84 -17.56 16.02
CA LYS A 110 -19.83 -16.77 15.29
C LYS A 110 -20.15 -15.49 16.07
N LEU A 111 -20.62 -14.47 15.37
CA LEU A 111 -21.22 -13.29 15.98
C LEU A 111 -22.73 -13.49 16.08
N ASP A 112 -23.26 -13.24 17.28
CA ASP A 112 -24.69 -13.02 17.47
C ASP A 112 -24.99 -11.53 17.16
N LEU A 113 -25.72 -11.29 16.06
CA LEU A 113 -26.02 -9.94 15.58
C LEU A 113 -27.16 -9.25 16.35
N GLU A 114 -27.90 -9.99 17.19
CA GLU A 114 -28.99 -9.47 18.01
C GLU A 114 -28.48 -9.14 19.42
N ARG A 115 -27.68 -10.04 20.00
CA ARG A 115 -27.11 -9.88 21.34
C ARG A 115 -25.79 -9.13 21.37
N GLU A 116 -25.19 -8.92 20.20
CA GLU A 116 -23.88 -8.29 20.03
C GLU A 116 -22.78 -9.02 20.81
N THR A 117 -22.79 -10.36 20.78
CA THR A 117 -21.81 -11.21 21.46
C THR A 117 -21.05 -12.13 20.50
N ILE A 118 -19.88 -12.62 20.92
CA ILE A 118 -19.12 -13.63 20.19
C ILE A 118 -19.31 -14.98 20.86
N ASP A 119 -19.92 -15.91 20.13
CA ASP A 119 -20.33 -17.21 20.62
C ASP A 119 -19.47 -18.33 20.02
N LEU A 120 -19.27 -19.39 20.80
CA LEU A 120 -18.65 -20.62 20.33
C LEU A 120 -19.64 -21.42 19.48
N VAL A 121 -19.23 -21.85 18.28
CA VAL A 121 -20.01 -22.79 17.46
C VAL A 121 -19.62 -24.22 17.81
N HIS A 122 -18.34 -24.56 17.65
CA HIS A 122 -17.82 -25.89 17.97
C HIS A 122 -16.29 -25.90 18.07
N THR A 123 -15.76 -26.98 18.66
CA THR A 123 -14.33 -27.27 18.82
C THR A 123 -13.95 -28.65 18.30
N SER A 124 -14.70 -29.17 17.32
CA SER A 124 -14.48 -30.52 16.78
C SER A 124 -13.06 -30.65 16.22
N PRO A 125 -12.36 -31.77 16.52
CA PRO A 125 -11.03 -32.03 15.98
C PRO A 125 -11.02 -31.88 14.46
N THR A 126 -10.08 -31.07 13.97
CA THR A 126 -9.96 -30.77 12.55
C THR A 126 -8.50 -30.91 12.14
N GLU A 127 -8.25 -31.72 11.13
CA GLU A 127 -6.95 -31.81 10.46
C GLU A 127 -6.95 -30.97 9.19
N ILE A 128 -5.77 -30.72 8.60
CA ILE A 128 -5.61 -29.85 7.42
C ILE A 128 -6.55 -30.27 6.26
N THR A 129 -6.75 -31.57 6.06
CA THR A 129 -7.63 -32.11 5.00
C THR A 129 -9.11 -31.86 5.23
N ASP A 130 -9.52 -31.65 6.48
CA ASP A 130 -10.91 -31.41 6.85
C ASP A 130 -11.23 -29.94 7.06
N LEU A 131 -10.19 -29.10 7.16
CA LEU A 131 -10.33 -27.66 7.37
C LEU A 131 -11.21 -26.96 6.32
N PRO A 132 -11.07 -27.23 5.00
CA PRO A 132 -11.99 -26.69 3.99
C PRO A 132 -13.46 -27.00 4.26
N LYS A 133 -13.77 -28.18 4.81
CA LYS A 133 -15.15 -28.62 5.08
C LYS A 133 -15.75 -27.94 6.29
N ARG A 134 -14.94 -27.29 7.14
CA ARG A 134 -15.42 -26.57 8.34
C ARG A 134 -15.90 -25.17 8.03
N ILE A 135 -15.57 -24.63 6.86
CA ILE A 135 -15.91 -23.27 6.47
C ILE A 135 -17.30 -23.23 5.87
N PRO A 136 -18.24 -22.50 6.48
CA PRO A 136 -19.58 -22.36 5.92
C PRO A 136 -19.52 -21.53 4.64
N GLN A 137 -20.36 -21.90 3.67
CA GLN A 137 -20.46 -21.18 2.40
C GLN A 137 -21.55 -20.10 2.41
N ASP A 138 -22.31 -20.00 3.50
CA ASP A 138 -23.55 -19.23 3.63
C ASP A 138 -23.46 -18.13 4.69
N SER A 139 -22.50 -18.21 5.62
CA SER A 139 -22.33 -17.23 6.68
C SER A 139 -20.87 -17.03 7.07
N ALA A 140 -20.55 -15.84 7.60
CA ALA A 140 -19.19 -15.50 7.99
C ALA A 140 -18.81 -16.14 9.31
N ARG A 141 -17.54 -16.50 9.50
CA ARG A 141 -17.05 -17.12 10.74
C ARG A 141 -15.61 -16.72 11.03
N TYR A 142 -15.27 -16.83 12.31
CA TYR A 142 -13.88 -16.83 12.74
C TYR A 142 -13.44 -18.21 13.12
N HIS A 143 -12.17 -18.49 12.83
CA HIS A 143 -11.58 -19.77 13.10
C HIS A 143 -10.21 -19.57 13.73
N PHE A 144 -9.92 -20.38 14.73
CA PHE A 144 -8.56 -20.57 15.21
C PHE A 144 -8.18 -22.01 14.94
N PHE A 145 -7.08 -22.21 14.23
CA PHE A 145 -6.61 -23.51 13.82
C PHE A 145 -5.16 -23.72 14.24
N LEU A 146 -4.89 -24.83 14.92
CA LEU A 146 -3.54 -25.23 15.29
C LEU A 146 -2.88 -25.94 14.10
N TYR A 147 -2.16 -25.17 13.30
CA TYR A 147 -1.47 -25.65 12.12
C TYR A 147 -0.18 -26.38 12.48
N LYS A 148 -0.26 -27.71 12.42
CA LYS A 148 0.85 -28.65 12.64
C LYS A 148 1.58 -28.88 11.32
N HIS A 149 2.83 -28.44 11.24
CA HIS A 149 3.61 -28.52 10.00
C HIS A 149 5.11 -28.60 10.28
N SER A 150 5.90 -28.98 9.27
CA SER A 150 7.35 -28.95 9.36
C SER A 150 7.92 -27.83 8.49
N HIS A 151 8.83 -27.04 9.03
CA HIS A 151 9.53 -25.96 8.33
C HIS A 151 11.02 -26.06 8.64
N GLU A 152 11.85 -26.05 7.59
CA GLU A 152 13.33 -26.14 7.68
C GLU A 152 13.88 -27.32 8.52
N GLY A 153 13.11 -28.40 8.65
CA GLY A 153 13.49 -29.60 9.40
C GLY A 153 12.96 -29.66 10.82
N ASP A 154 12.41 -28.56 11.34
CA ASP A 154 11.76 -28.51 12.65
C ASP A 154 10.25 -28.76 12.52
N TYR A 155 9.65 -29.33 13.56
CA TYR A 155 8.21 -29.52 13.67
C TYR A 155 7.59 -28.39 14.50
N LEU A 156 6.68 -27.63 13.89
CA LEU A 156 6.07 -26.45 14.47
C LEU A 156 4.55 -26.63 14.60
N GLU A 157 4.01 -26.06 15.67
CA GLU A 157 2.58 -26.00 15.92
C GLU A 157 2.19 -24.54 16.10
N SER A 158 1.70 -23.93 15.02
CA SER A 158 1.43 -22.50 14.96
C SER A 158 -0.07 -22.25 14.91
N VAL A 159 -0.58 -21.33 15.73
CA VAL A 159 -2.00 -20.96 15.67
C VAL A 159 -2.22 -19.98 14.53
N VAL A 160 -3.11 -20.34 13.61
CA VAL A 160 -3.54 -19.50 12.49
C VAL A 160 -4.96 -19.02 12.78
N PHE A 161 -5.15 -17.71 12.68
CA PHE A 161 -6.48 -17.11 12.67
C PHE A 161 -6.99 -17.00 11.24
N ILE A 162 -8.23 -17.43 11.01
CA ILE A 162 -8.86 -17.38 9.71
C ILE A 162 -10.20 -16.66 9.86
N TYR A 163 -10.41 -15.65 9.02
CA TYR A 163 -11.68 -14.99 8.84
C TYR A 163 -12.26 -15.43 7.50
N SER A 164 -13.32 -16.24 7.54
CA SER A 164 -14.02 -16.68 6.34
C SER A 164 -15.23 -15.80 6.07
N MET A 165 -15.33 -15.24 4.87
CA MET A 165 -16.42 -14.37 4.47
C MET A 165 -16.92 -14.74 3.07
N PRO A 166 -18.06 -15.47 2.91
CA PRO A 166 -18.57 -15.91 1.61
C PRO A 166 -19.22 -14.78 0.76
N GLY A 167 -18.70 -13.55 0.88
CA GLY A 167 -19.05 -12.38 0.07
C GLY A 167 -20.52 -11.95 0.19
N TYR A 168 -21.22 -11.93 -0.95
CA TYR A 168 -22.58 -11.40 -1.07
C TYR A 168 -23.67 -12.28 -0.46
N LYS A 169 -23.35 -13.50 -0.02
CA LYS A 169 -24.30 -14.35 0.71
C LYS A 169 -24.59 -13.84 2.12
N CYS A 170 -23.63 -13.13 2.71
CA CYS A 170 -23.81 -12.41 3.98
C CYS A 170 -24.50 -11.06 3.76
N SER A 171 -25.25 -10.60 4.76
CA SER A 171 -25.82 -9.25 4.71
C SER A 171 -24.73 -8.17 4.88
N ILE A 172 -24.99 -6.93 4.44
CA ILE A 172 -24.04 -5.81 4.66
C ILE A 172 -23.78 -5.63 6.16
N LYS A 173 -24.82 -5.73 7.01
CA LYS A 173 -24.71 -5.63 8.47
C LYS A 173 -23.76 -6.70 9.02
N GLU A 174 -23.94 -7.95 8.61
CA GLU A 174 -23.07 -9.05 9.02
C GLU A 174 -21.62 -8.80 8.59
N ARG A 175 -21.38 -8.48 7.31
CA ARG A 175 -20.02 -8.20 6.81
C ARG A 175 -19.31 -7.09 7.59
N MET A 176 -20.02 -5.99 7.83
CA MET A 176 -19.46 -4.86 8.58
C MET A 176 -19.15 -5.23 10.03
N LEU A 177 -20.02 -5.99 10.69
CA LEU A 177 -19.82 -6.37 12.09
C LEU A 177 -18.66 -7.36 12.25
N TYR A 178 -18.55 -8.38 11.40
CA TYR A 178 -17.37 -9.25 11.41
C TYR A 178 -16.11 -8.40 11.16
N SER A 179 -15.99 -7.65 10.06
CA SER A 179 -14.77 -6.88 9.79
C SER A 179 -14.41 -5.87 10.90
N SER A 180 -15.40 -5.26 11.56
CA SER A 180 -15.18 -4.30 12.64
C SER A 180 -14.80 -4.94 13.99
N CYS A 181 -15.30 -6.13 14.28
CA CYS A 181 -15.01 -6.85 15.54
C CYS A 181 -13.68 -7.61 15.51
N LYS A 182 -13.12 -7.87 14.33
CA LYS A 182 -11.90 -8.66 14.14
C LYS A 182 -10.72 -8.13 14.95
N SER A 183 -10.44 -6.83 14.86
CA SER A 183 -9.27 -6.24 15.54
C SER A 183 -9.36 -6.38 17.05
N ARG A 184 -10.51 -6.03 17.65
CA ARG A 184 -10.73 -6.15 19.09
C ARG A 184 -10.69 -7.58 19.59
N LEU A 185 -11.28 -8.52 18.85
CA LEU A 185 -11.20 -9.93 19.19
C LEU A 185 -9.75 -10.40 19.25
N LEU A 186 -8.94 -10.07 18.24
CA LEU A 186 -7.53 -10.46 18.18
C LEU A 186 -6.71 -9.80 19.28
N ASP A 187 -6.94 -8.51 19.56
CA ASP A 187 -6.30 -7.80 20.66
C ASP A 187 -6.61 -8.47 22.01
N THR A 188 -7.87 -8.80 22.28
CA THR A 188 -8.30 -9.52 23.49
C THR A 188 -7.62 -10.89 23.60
N VAL A 189 -7.56 -11.66 22.50
CA VAL A 189 -6.94 -12.99 22.47
C VAL A 189 -5.42 -12.92 22.72
N GLU A 190 -4.72 -11.95 22.12
CA GLU A 190 -3.28 -11.77 22.28
C GLU A 190 -2.91 -11.16 23.64
N GLN A 191 -3.68 -10.20 24.16
CA GLN A 191 -3.37 -9.47 25.41
C GLN A 191 -3.89 -10.18 26.66
N GLU A 192 -5.15 -10.62 26.69
CA GLU A 192 -5.76 -11.21 27.89
C GLU A 192 -5.45 -12.71 28.00
N PHE A 193 -5.49 -13.42 26.88
CA PHE A 193 -5.26 -14.86 26.85
C PHE A 193 -3.80 -15.22 26.56
N CYS A 194 -2.94 -14.27 26.14
CA CYS A 194 -1.57 -14.48 25.67
C CYS A 194 -1.47 -15.65 24.67
N LEU A 195 -2.40 -15.73 23.72
CA LEU A 195 -2.34 -16.70 22.63
C LEU A 195 -1.59 -16.07 21.46
N GLU A 196 -0.45 -16.63 21.09
CA GLU A 196 0.34 -16.15 19.96
C GLU A 196 -0.28 -16.61 18.64
N ILE A 197 -0.68 -15.65 17.82
CA ILE A 197 -1.28 -15.90 16.50
C ILE A 197 -0.18 -15.69 15.45
N ALA A 198 0.27 -16.79 14.83
CA ALA A 198 1.37 -16.75 13.87
C ALA A 198 0.98 -16.04 12.56
N LYS A 199 -0.27 -16.23 12.11
CA LYS A 199 -0.77 -15.60 10.90
C LYS A 199 -2.27 -15.34 10.98
N LYS A 200 -2.69 -14.21 10.39
CA LYS A 200 -4.08 -13.77 10.24
C LYS A 200 -4.42 -13.84 8.76
N ILE A 201 -5.33 -14.72 8.38
CA ILE A 201 -5.72 -15.01 7.00
C ILE A 201 -7.19 -14.61 6.80
N GLU A 202 -7.50 -14.01 5.66
CA GLU A 202 -8.87 -13.73 5.22
C GLU A 202 -9.12 -14.51 3.93
N ILE A 203 -10.24 -15.23 3.87
CA ILE A 203 -10.61 -16.06 2.72
C ILE A 203 -12.09 -15.90 2.40
N ASP A 204 -12.44 -16.11 1.14
CA ASP A 204 -13.83 -16.09 0.70
C ASP A 204 -14.42 -17.51 0.65
N ASP A 205 -13.62 -18.49 0.21
CA ASP A 205 -14.02 -19.90 0.12
C ASP A 205 -13.06 -20.84 0.86
N GLY A 206 -13.63 -21.89 1.47
CA GLY A 206 -12.84 -22.90 2.18
C GLY A 206 -11.96 -23.74 1.26
N ALA A 207 -12.27 -23.81 -0.04
CA ALA A 207 -11.44 -24.49 -1.03
C ALA A 207 -10.03 -23.90 -1.16
N GLU A 208 -9.83 -22.63 -0.76
CA GLU A 208 -8.53 -21.95 -0.77
C GLU A 208 -7.56 -22.53 0.27
N LEU A 209 -8.09 -23.13 1.34
CA LEU A 209 -7.30 -23.68 2.45
C LEU A 209 -6.66 -25.03 2.13
N THR A 210 -5.75 -25.00 1.18
CA THR A 210 -4.85 -26.12 0.88
C THR A 210 -3.64 -26.11 1.83
N ALA A 211 -2.98 -27.26 1.97
CA ALA A 211 -1.74 -27.37 2.75
C ALA A 211 -0.64 -26.45 2.18
N GLU A 212 -0.57 -26.32 0.86
CA GLU A 212 0.38 -25.44 0.16
C GLU A 212 0.08 -23.97 0.47
N PHE A 213 -1.19 -23.54 0.38
CA PHE A 213 -1.60 -22.18 0.69
C PHE A 213 -1.28 -21.78 2.14
N LEU A 214 -1.63 -22.63 3.11
CA LEU A 214 -1.31 -22.37 4.51
C LEU A 214 0.20 -22.30 4.76
N TYR A 215 0.97 -23.16 4.10
CA TYR A 215 2.43 -23.12 4.20
C TYR A 215 3.00 -21.82 3.65
N GLU A 216 2.55 -21.37 2.48
CA GLU A 216 3.01 -20.12 1.86
C GLU A 216 2.60 -18.88 2.66
N GLU A 217 1.42 -18.88 3.26
CA GLU A 217 0.95 -17.77 4.09
C GLU A 217 1.71 -17.66 5.41
N VAL A 218 2.01 -18.79 6.05
CA VAL A 218 2.78 -18.82 7.30
C VAL A 218 4.27 -18.58 7.03
N HIS A 219 4.80 -19.08 5.90
CA HIS A 219 6.21 -18.96 5.50
C HIS A 219 6.33 -18.34 4.10
N PRO A 220 6.28 -17.00 3.98
CA PRO A 220 6.33 -16.32 2.70
C PRO A 220 7.62 -16.63 1.94
N LYS A 221 7.50 -17.02 0.67
CA LYS A 221 8.66 -17.20 -0.20
C LYS A 221 9.38 -15.87 -0.38
N GLN A 222 10.69 -15.88 -0.18
CA GLN A 222 11.52 -14.74 -0.52
C GLN A 222 11.36 -14.46 -2.03
N HIS A 223 10.99 -13.24 -2.39
CA HIS A 223 10.76 -12.89 -3.78
C HIS A 223 12.05 -13.08 -4.56
N ALA A 224 12.09 -14.13 -5.39
CA ALA A 224 13.20 -14.37 -6.28
C ALA A 224 13.39 -13.15 -7.19
N PHE A 225 14.66 -12.77 -7.37
CA PHE A 225 15.13 -11.65 -8.18
C PHE A 225 14.25 -11.41 -9.43
N LYS A 226 13.68 -10.21 -9.57
CA LYS A 226 12.88 -9.84 -10.76
C LYS A 226 13.72 -10.06 -12.01
N GLN A 227 13.36 -11.07 -12.81
CA GLN A 227 14.06 -11.36 -14.06
C GLN A 227 13.85 -10.19 -15.02
N ALA A 228 14.92 -9.43 -15.28
CA ALA A 228 14.91 -8.38 -16.28
C ALA A 228 15.11 -8.99 -17.66
N PHE A 229 14.27 -8.58 -18.63
CA PHE A 229 14.49 -8.94 -20.02
C PHE A 229 15.82 -8.37 -20.51
N ALA A 230 16.50 -9.11 -21.40
CA ALA A 230 17.74 -8.63 -21.99
C ALA A 230 17.46 -7.39 -22.87
N LYS A 231 18.23 -6.31 -22.67
CA LYS A 231 18.17 -5.13 -23.56
C LYS A 231 18.49 -5.56 -25.01
N PRO A 232 17.89 -4.91 -26.02
CA PRO A 232 18.18 -5.19 -27.43
C PRO A 232 19.67 -5.15 -27.73
N LYS A 233 20.12 -5.93 -28.72
CA LYS A 233 21.50 -5.85 -29.23
C LYS A 233 21.75 -4.41 -29.71
N GLY A 234 22.85 -3.82 -29.24
CA GLY A 234 23.23 -2.46 -29.64
C GLY A 234 23.61 -2.37 -31.13
N PRO A 235 23.93 -1.16 -31.62
CA PRO A 235 24.32 -0.93 -33.01
C PRO A 235 25.44 -1.87 -33.46
N VAL A 236 25.27 -2.52 -34.62
CA VAL A 236 26.26 -3.43 -35.21
C VAL A 236 27.49 -2.64 -35.67
N GLY A 237 28.69 -3.16 -35.40
CA GLY A 237 29.94 -2.55 -35.87
C GLY A 237 30.55 -1.45 -34.99
N LYS A 238 30.13 -1.32 -33.72
CA LYS A 238 30.80 -0.40 -32.78
C LYS A 238 32.28 -0.76 -32.63
N ARG A 239 33.15 0.16 -33.05
CA ARG A 239 34.59 0.09 -32.83
C ARG A 239 34.93 0.74 -31.48
N GLY A 240 35.34 -0.07 -30.50
CA GLY A 240 35.83 0.40 -29.20
C GLY A 240 34.93 0.06 -28.00
N HIS A 241 35.55 -0.03 -26.82
CA HIS A 241 34.85 -0.29 -25.56
C HIS A 241 34.00 0.91 -25.11
N LYS A 242 32.96 0.66 -24.31
CA LYS A 242 32.23 1.75 -23.63
C LYS A 242 33.20 2.49 -22.73
N ARG A 243 33.38 3.78 -22.98
CA ARG A 243 34.19 4.66 -22.13
C ARG A 243 33.25 5.52 -21.30
N LEU A 244 33.64 5.79 -20.06
CA LEU A 244 32.97 6.79 -19.24
C LEU A 244 33.18 8.16 -19.92
N ILE A 245 32.08 8.84 -20.26
CA ILE A 245 32.16 10.21 -20.79
C ILE A 245 32.11 11.14 -19.58
N LYS A 246 33.28 11.34 -18.95
CA LYS A 246 33.45 12.28 -17.83
C LYS A 246 33.87 13.63 -18.40
N GLY A 247 33.19 14.71 -17.99
CA GLY A 247 33.59 16.07 -18.35
C GLY A 247 34.84 16.49 -17.57
N PRO A 248 35.69 17.39 -18.11
CA PRO A 248 36.94 17.85 -17.47
C PRO A 248 36.73 18.79 -16.26
N GLY A 249 35.76 18.49 -15.39
CA GLY A 249 35.47 19.26 -14.16
C GLY A 249 34.87 18.43 -13.01
N GLU A 250 34.74 17.12 -13.17
CA GLU A 250 34.31 16.21 -12.08
C GLU A 250 35.50 15.51 -11.39
N ASN A 251 36.73 15.87 -11.73
CA ASN A 251 37.88 15.62 -10.87
C ASN A 251 38.15 16.93 -10.15
N GLY A 252 37.79 17.00 -8.87
CA GLY A 252 38.18 18.10 -8.01
C GLY A 252 39.70 18.23 -8.01
N GLU A 253 40.18 19.26 -8.70
CA GLU A 253 41.42 19.93 -8.35
C GLU A 253 40.99 21.31 -7.84
N ASP A 254 40.72 21.37 -6.54
CA ASP A 254 40.87 22.62 -5.79
C ASP A 254 42.34 23.04 -5.92
N SER A 255 42.56 24.20 -6.53
CA SER A 255 43.74 25.06 -6.33
C SER A 255 43.36 26.49 -6.67
#